data_AF-A0A859QUG3-F1
#
_entry.id   AF-A0A859QUG3-F1
#
_cell.length_a   1.000
_cell.length_b   1.000
_cell.length_c   1.000
_cell.angle_alpha   90.00
_cell.angle_beta   90.00
_cell.angle_gamma   90.00
#
_symmetry.space_group_name_H-M   'P 1'
#
loop_
_entity.id
_entity.type
_entity.pdbx_description
1 polymer ?
#
loop_
_entity_poly.entity_id
_entity_poly.type
_entity_poly.pdbx_seq_one_letter_code
_entity_poly.pdbx_strand_id
1 'polypeptide(L)'
;MRNGRARLALALPRHRQQLRALKDREMEDLFEAYALASGAIESLRNEYPRREELLLEYQNLCLDMQAEVVAFLEGGPAPDARQPEGE
;
A
#
# COMPACT_ATOMS: atom_id res chain seq x y z
N MET A 1 5.45 -4.68 -13.66
CA MET A 1 6.01 -5.61 -12.64
C MET A 1 5.01 -5.75 -11.50
N ARG A 2 4.17 -6.80 -11.52
CA ARG A 2 3.21 -7.14 -10.43
C ARG A 2 3.99 -7.70 -9.22
N ASN A 3 4.64 -6.83 -8.45
CA ASN A 3 5.43 -7.22 -7.28
C ASN A 3 4.94 -6.55 -5.99
N GLY A 4 3.68 -6.11 -5.92
CA GLY A 4 3.16 -5.41 -4.74
C GLY A 4 3.31 -6.19 -3.44
N ARG A 5 3.04 -7.50 -3.49
CA ARG A 5 3.30 -8.43 -2.39
C ARG A 5 4.77 -8.45 -1.96
N ALA A 6 5.70 -8.49 -2.91
CA ALA A 6 7.14 -8.48 -2.62
C ALA A 6 7.57 -7.11 -2.04
N ARG A 7 7.02 -6.01 -2.55
CA ARG A 7 7.29 -4.66 -2.06
C ARG A 7 6.72 -4.44 -0.65
N LEU A 8 5.52 -4.93 -0.36
CA LEU A 8 4.93 -4.94 0.99
C LEU A 8 5.73 -5.83 1.93
N ALA A 9 6.16 -7.01 1.48
CA ALA A 9 7.06 -7.85 2.24
C ALA A 9 8.37 -7.09 2.56
N LEU A 10 8.90 -6.29 1.64
CA LEU A 10 10.07 -5.46 1.91
C LEU A 10 9.79 -4.37 2.96
N ALA A 11 8.66 -3.68 2.86
CA ALA A 11 8.24 -2.59 3.74
C ALA A 11 7.83 -3.07 5.16
N LEU A 12 7.27 -4.28 5.26
CA LEU A 12 6.77 -4.89 6.49
C LEU A 12 7.60 -6.15 6.84
N PRO A 13 8.86 -5.98 7.30
CA PRO A 13 9.77 -7.10 7.54
C PRO A 13 9.23 -8.09 8.59
N ARG A 14 8.53 -7.58 9.61
CA ARG A 14 7.92 -8.38 10.69
C ARG A 14 6.85 -9.35 10.18
N HIS A 15 6.14 -8.97 9.12
CA HIS A 15 5.02 -9.72 8.56
C HIS A 15 5.38 -10.44 7.24
N ARG A 16 6.66 -10.46 6.84
CA ARG A 16 7.11 -11.07 5.56
C ARG A 16 6.60 -12.48 5.34
N GLN A 17 6.66 -13.31 6.38
CA GLN A 17 6.27 -14.72 6.26
C GLN A 17 4.75 -14.86 6.11
N GLN A 18 3.97 -14.09 6.86
CA GLN A 18 2.51 -14.04 6.75
C GLN A 18 2.09 -13.51 5.36
N LEU A 19 2.72 -12.42 4.92
CA LEU A 19 2.53 -11.85 3.59
C LEU A 19 2.84 -12.85 2.47
N ARG A 20 3.82 -13.75 2.64
CA ARG A 20 4.17 -14.82 1.69
C ARG A 20 3.30 -16.07 1.77
N ALA A 21 2.63 -16.30 2.90
CA ALA A 21 1.71 -17.41 3.09
C ALA A 21 0.27 -17.08 2.68
N LEU A 22 -0.07 -15.79 2.68
CA LEU A 22 -1.38 -15.25 2.30
C LEU A 22 -1.83 -15.68 0.91
N LYS A 23 -3.04 -16.25 0.82
CA LYS A 23 -3.70 -16.59 -0.45
C LYS A 23 -5.10 -15.99 -0.50
N ASP A 24 -5.28 -14.87 0.17
CA ASP A 24 -6.55 -14.18 0.23
C ASP A 24 -6.71 -13.28 -0.99
N ARG A 25 -7.86 -13.39 -1.66
CA ARG A 25 -8.14 -12.73 -2.93
C ARG A 25 -8.34 -11.22 -2.75
N GLU A 26 -8.96 -10.79 -1.66
CA GLU A 26 -9.14 -9.35 -1.38
C GLU A 26 -7.79 -8.65 -1.17
N MET A 27 -6.80 -9.39 -0.67
CA MET A 27 -5.45 -8.88 -0.52
C MET A 27 -4.64 -8.90 -1.81
N GLU A 28 -5.01 -9.71 -2.79
CA GLU A 28 -4.38 -9.63 -4.12
C GLU A 28 -4.66 -8.27 -4.77
N ASP A 29 -5.89 -7.76 -4.65
CA ASP A 29 -6.27 -6.42 -5.11
C ASP A 29 -5.48 -5.32 -4.37
N LEU A 30 -5.38 -5.41 -3.03
CA LEU A 30 -4.57 -4.47 -2.24
C LEU A 30 -3.09 -4.51 -2.67
N PHE A 31 -2.54 -5.70 -2.89
CA PHE A 31 -1.17 -5.85 -3.39
C PHE A 31 -1.01 -5.20 -4.77
N GLU A 32 -1.97 -5.36 -5.67
CA GLU A 32 -1.94 -4.70 -6.97
C GLU A 32 -2.00 -3.17 -6.84
N ALA A 33 -2.92 -2.64 -6.04
CA ALA A 33 -3.03 -1.21 -5.75
C ALA A 33 -1.73 -0.64 -5.16
N TYR A 34 -1.10 -1.36 -4.23
CA TYR A 34 0.19 -0.97 -3.66
C TYR A 34 1.31 -0.98 -4.72
N ALA A 35 1.33 -1.96 -5.61
CA ALA A 35 2.31 -2.00 -6.70
C ALA A 35 2.18 -0.79 -7.63
N LEU A 36 0.95 -0.38 -7.93
CA LEU A 36 0.65 0.78 -8.77
C LEU A 36 1.07 2.08 -8.07
N ALA A 37 0.65 2.30 -6.82
CA ALA A 37 1.00 3.49 -6.07
C ALA A 37 2.52 3.64 -5.88
N SER A 38 3.19 2.55 -5.47
CA SER A 38 4.65 2.56 -5.32
C SER A 38 5.38 2.81 -6.65
N GLY A 39 4.88 2.26 -7.77
CA GLY A 39 5.42 2.54 -9.10
C GLY A 39 5.17 3.98 -9.56
N ALA A 40 4.03 4.56 -9.22
CA ALA A 40 3.73 5.97 -9.50
C ALA A 40 4.71 6.89 -8.78
N ILE A 41 5.05 6.62 -7.51
CA ILE A 41 6.08 7.37 -6.77
C ILE A 41 7.43 7.31 -7.48
N GLU A 42 7.85 6.13 -7.96
CA GLU A 42 9.10 5.99 -8.71
C GLU A 42 9.10 6.85 -9.98
N SER A 43 7.99 6.84 -10.72
CA SER A 43 7.82 7.66 -11.93
C SER A 43 7.83 9.16 -11.60
N LEU A 44 7.06 9.59 -10.60
CA LEU A 44 6.94 10.99 -10.17
C LEU A 44 8.26 11.56 -9.64
N ARG A 45 9.09 10.73 -8.99
CA ARG A 45 10.43 11.12 -8.54
C ARG A 45 11.37 11.47 -9.71
N ASN A 46 11.15 10.86 -10.88
CA ASN A 46 11.94 11.07 -12.08
C ASN A 46 11.29 12.06 -13.06
N GLU A 47 10.06 12.51 -12.80
CA GLU A 47 9.35 13.51 -13.61
C GLU A 47 9.88 14.93 -13.35
N TYR A 48 9.91 15.76 -14.40
CA TYR A 48 10.24 17.18 -14.31
C TYR A 48 9.21 18.05 -15.08
N PRO A 49 8.61 19.08 -14.44
CA PRO A 49 8.79 19.47 -13.04
C PRO A 49 8.23 18.42 -12.07
N ARG A 50 8.90 18.24 -10.92
CA ARG A 50 8.45 17.29 -9.90
C ARG A 50 7.12 17.74 -9.31
N ARG A 51 6.14 16.85 -9.29
CA ARG A 51 4.84 17.06 -8.63
C ARG A 51 4.92 16.59 -7.18
N GLU A 52 5.46 17.44 -6.31
CA GLU A 52 5.67 17.09 -4.90
C GLU A 52 4.38 16.75 -4.15
N GLU A 53 3.29 17.47 -4.43
CA GLU A 53 1.97 17.22 -3.83
C GLU A 53 1.47 15.81 -4.16
N LEU A 54 1.44 15.46 -5.44
CA LEU A 54 1.02 14.14 -5.90
C LEU A 54 1.93 13.02 -5.34
N LEU A 55 3.22 13.29 -5.20
CA LEU A 55 4.18 12.37 -4.60
C LEU A 55 3.84 12.13 -3.11
N LEU A 56 3.48 13.16 -2.36
CA LEU A 56 3.01 13.05 -0.99
C LEU A 56 1.70 12.25 -0.89
N GLU A 57 0.74 12.49 -1.79
CA GLU A 57 -0.51 11.74 -1.84
C GLU A 57 -0.28 10.24 -2.05
N TYR A 58 0.53 9.86 -3.03
CA TYR A 58 0.85 8.44 -3.26
C TYR A 58 1.64 7.82 -2.10
N GLN A 59 2.50 8.58 -1.42
CA GLN A 59 3.20 8.09 -0.23
C GLN A 59 2.22 7.81 0.93
N ASN A 60 1.29 8.73 1.18
CA ASN A 60 0.23 8.52 2.18
C ASN A 60 -0.65 7.32 1.83
N LEU A 61 -1.05 7.20 0.55
CA LEU A 61 -1.80 6.04 0.07
C LEU A 61 -1.04 4.72 0.32
N CYS A 62 0.28 4.70 0.08
CA CYS A 62 1.12 3.54 0.39
C CYS A 62 1.15 3.21 1.90
N LEU A 63 1.10 4.22 2.77
CA LEU A 63 1.08 4.03 4.22
C LEU A 63 -0.27 3.50 4.69
N ASP A 64 -1.38 4.04 4.17
CA ASP A 64 -2.73 3.54 4.44
C ASP A 64 -2.84 2.04 4.10
N MET A 65 -2.45 1.65 2.87
CA MET A 65 -2.47 0.25 2.44
C MET A 65 -1.58 -0.66 3.30
N GLN A 66 -0.42 -0.15 3.76
CA GLN A 66 0.43 -0.91 4.70
C GLN A 66 -0.26 -1.13 6.03
N ALA A 67 -0.94 -0.11 6.56
CA ALA A 67 -1.67 -0.20 7.82
C ALA A 67 -2.85 -1.17 7.72
N GLU A 68 -3.59 -1.17 6.61
CA GLU A 68 -4.66 -2.13 6.33
C GLU A 68 -4.14 -3.58 6.33
N VAL A 69 -3.02 -3.83 5.65
CA VAL A 69 -2.38 -5.15 5.63
C VAL A 69 -1.94 -5.57 7.03
N VAL A 70 -1.34 -4.66 7.80
CA VAL A 70 -0.92 -4.97 9.17
C VAL A 70 -2.13 -5.32 10.04
N ALA A 71 -3.19 -4.53 9.99
CA ALA A 71 -4.40 -4.80 10.76
C ALA A 71 -5.03 -6.15 10.38
N PHE A 72 -5.11 -6.46 9.08
CA PHE A 72 -5.58 -7.76 8.60
C PHE A 72 -4.72 -8.91 9.17
N LEU A 73 -3.39 -8.75 9.18
CA LEU A 73 -2.46 -9.79 9.63
C LEU A 73 -2.39 -9.95 11.16
N GLU A 74 -2.67 -8.89 11.91
CA GLU A 74 -2.73 -8.91 13.38
C GLU A 74 -4.13 -9.27 13.90
N GLY A 75 -5.11 -9.44 12.99
CA GLY A 75 -6.51 -9.71 13.37
C GLY A 75 -7.18 -8.51 14.05
N GLY A 76 -6.62 -7.31 13.88
CA GLY A 76 -7.20 -6.06 14.36
C GLY A 76 -8.24 -5.51 13.38
N PRO A 77 -9.14 -4.62 13.82
CA PRO A 77 -9.99 -3.89 12.89
C PRO A 77 -9.10 -3.11 11.92
N ALA A 78 -9.37 -3.21 10.61
CA ALA A 78 -8.70 -2.39 9.61
C ALA A 78 -8.75 -0.91 10.05
N PRO A 79 -7.66 -0.14 9.90
CA PRO A 79 -7.70 1.29 10.14
C PRO A 79 -8.77 1.85 9.20
N ASP A 80 -9.84 2.34 9.81
CA ASP A 80 -11.00 2.95 9.20
C ASP A 80 -10.61 3.68 7.92
N ALA A 81 -10.92 3.06 6.77
CA ALA A 81 -10.71 3.66 5.47
C ALA A 81 -11.67 4.84 5.36
N ARG A 82 -11.21 6.00 5.84
CA ARG A 82 -11.77 7.35 5.67
C ARG A 82 -13.28 7.33 5.42
N GLN A 83 -14.08 7.43 6.49
CA GLN A 83 -15.41 8.01 6.34
C GLN A 83 -15.27 9.35 5.62
N PRO A 84 -15.85 9.56 4.41
CA PRO A 84 -15.96 10.91 3.89
C PRO A 84 -16.95 11.64 4.79
N GLU A 85 -16.48 12.68 5.48
CA GLU A 85 -17.36 13.71 6.01
C GLU A 85 -18.18 14.27 4.84
N GLY A 86 -19.51 14.13 4.91
CA GLY A 86 -20.41 14.49 3.84
C GLY A 86 -21.87 14.51 4.27
N GLU A 87 -22.22 15.58 4.98
CA GLU A 87 -23.55 16.19 5.20
C GLU A 87 -24.69 15.44 5.90
#